data_AF-A0A388Q375-F1
#
_entry.id   AF-A0A388Q375-F1
#
_cell.length_a   1.000
_cell.length_b   1.000
_cell.length_c   1.000
_cell.angle_alpha   90.00
_cell.angle_beta   90.00
_cell.angle_gamma   90.00
#
_symmetry.space_group_name_H-M   'P 1'
#
loop_
_entity.id
_entity.type
_entity.pdbx_description
1 polymer ?
#
loop_
_entity_poly.entity_id
_entity_poly.type
_entity_poly.pdbx_seq_one_letter_code
_entity_poly.pdbx_strand_id
1 'polypeptide(L)'
;MATIAIHTKQKHESLRMTGRYCRVLCSLKKKFADLKKNLFLHTMMAQQITEGVSITVETFYNEEQSNPILGEYTFSYRVSIENFSNFPIKLLRRHWHIFDSNGSYREVEGEGVVGQQPVLEPGESFQYVSGANLRSDMGKMLGNYQMENMLNKKLFRVNIPEFELVAPFKLN
;
A
#
# COMPACT_ATOMS: atom_id res chain seq x y z
N MET A 1 18.21 14.30 -33.85
CA MET A 1 17.61 14.64 -32.54
C MET A 1 16.69 15.82 -32.72
N ALA A 2 15.38 15.63 -32.61
CA ALA A 2 14.41 16.71 -32.57
C ALA A 2 13.22 16.29 -31.68
N THR A 3 13.03 17.06 -30.62
CA THR A 3 11.93 17.01 -29.66
C THR A 3 10.63 17.42 -30.33
N ILE A 4 9.55 16.66 -30.13
CA ILE A 4 8.18 17.09 -30.47
C ILE A 4 7.33 17.01 -29.21
N ALA A 5 7.02 18.19 -28.67
CA ALA A 5 5.98 18.40 -27.67
C ALA A 5 4.61 18.29 -28.34
N ILE A 6 3.69 17.53 -27.74
CA ILE A 6 2.29 17.48 -28.20
C ILE A 6 1.41 18.07 -27.10
N HIS A 7 1.11 19.35 -27.26
CA HIS A 7 -0.05 20.01 -26.70
C HIS A 7 -1.26 19.62 -27.57
N THR A 8 -2.33 19.05 -27.01
CA THR A 8 -3.61 18.94 -27.72
C THR A 8 -4.78 19.39 -26.86
N LYS A 9 -5.54 20.33 -27.44
CA LYS A 9 -6.66 21.09 -26.92
C LYS A 9 -7.85 20.22 -26.56
N GLN A 10 -8.52 20.56 -25.46
CA GLN A 10 -9.90 20.17 -25.19
C GLN A 10 -10.83 20.70 -26.31
N LYS A 11 -11.64 19.82 -26.89
CA LYS A 11 -12.78 20.21 -27.73
C LYS A 11 -14.02 19.56 -27.12
N HIS A 12 -14.90 20.41 -26.59
CA HIS A 12 -16.23 20.04 -26.10
C HIS A 12 -17.11 19.71 -27.31
N GLU A 13 -17.55 18.45 -27.43
CA GLU A 13 -18.49 18.03 -28.47
C GLU A 13 -19.70 17.37 -27.79
N SER A 14 -20.86 18.04 -27.86
CA SER A 14 -22.12 17.59 -27.26
C SER A 14 -22.77 16.53 -28.15
N LEU A 15 -22.64 15.25 -27.79
CA LEU A 15 -23.34 14.15 -28.45
C LEU A 15 -24.71 13.90 -27.80
N ARG A 16 -25.77 14.07 -28.60
CA ARG A 16 -27.15 13.67 -28.26
C ARG A 16 -27.22 12.16 -28.10
N MET A 17 -27.62 11.70 -26.91
CA MET A 17 -27.61 10.30 -26.49
C MET A 17 -28.91 9.58 -26.87
N THR A 18 -28.83 8.54 -27.70
CA THR A 18 -29.96 7.62 -27.99
C THR A 18 -30.11 6.55 -26.90
N GLY A 19 -31.35 6.13 -26.61
CA GLY A 19 -31.75 5.39 -25.40
C GLY A 19 -31.14 4.00 -25.16
N ARG A 20 -30.43 3.40 -26.12
CA ARG A 20 -29.68 2.13 -25.91
C ARG A 20 -28.31 2.36 -25.27
N TYR A 21 -27.63 3.46 -25.62
CA TYR A 21 -26.33 3.83 -25.05
C TYR A 21 -26.44 4.30 -23.59
N CYS A 22 -27.57 4.89 -23.22
CA CYS A 22 -27.85 5.36 -21.86
C CYS A 22 -27.89 4.21 -20.83
N ARG A 23 -28.35 3.00 -21.21
CA ARG A 23 -28.37 1.83 -20.31
C ARG A 23 -26.99 1.24 -20.07
N VAL A 24 -26.12 1.22 -21.08
CA VAL A 24 -24.74 0.72 -20.95
C VAL A 24 -23.91 1.69 -20.10
N LEU A 25 -24.05 3.00 -20.33
CA LEU A 25 -23.40 4.03 -19.50
C LEU A 25 -23.95 4.09 -18.08
N CYS A 26 -25.24 3.82 -17.85
CA CYS A 26 -25.81 3.67 -16.51
C CYS A 26 -25.30 2.40 -15.81
N SER A 27 -25.14 1.28 -16.53
CA SER A 27 -24.55 0.04 -16.00
C SER A 27 -23.07 0.20 -15.66
N LEU A 28 -22.30 0.90 -16.50
CA LEU A 28 -20.90 1.24 -16.23
C LEU A 28 -20.75 2.27 -15.10
N LYS A 29 -21.62 3.28 -15.02
CA LYS A 29 -21.69 4.20 -13.87
C LYS A 29 -22.10 3.49 -12.60
N LYS A 30 -22.98 2.49 -12.66
CA LYS A 30 -23.32 1.60 -11.53
C LYS A 30 -22.13 0.73 -11.14
N LYS A 31 -21.43 0.09 -12.08
CA LYS A 31 -20.17 -0.65 -11.78
C LYS A 31 -19.09 0.24 -11.18
N PHE A 32 -18.92 1.48 -11.65
CA PHE A 32 -18.00 2.45 -11.07
C PHE A 32 -18.48 2.99 -9.70
N ALA A 33 -19.79 3.12 -9.50
CA ALA A 33 -20.39 3.50 -8.22
C ALA A 33 -20.37 2.36 -7.20
N ASP A 34 -20.47 1.11 -7.65
CA ASP A 34 -20.29 -0.10 -6.85
C ASP A 34 -18.80 -0.30 -6.51
N LEU A 35 -17.89 0.03 -7.43
CA LEU A 35 -16.45 0.14 -7.15
C LEU A 35 -16.14 1.23 -6.10
N LYS A 36 -16.90 2.34 -6.11
CA LYS A 36 -16.81 3.40 -5.10
C LYS A 36 -17.58 3.10 -3.80
N LYS A 37 -18.59 2.23 -3.82
CA LYS A 37 -19.32 1.78 -2.61
C LYS A 37 -18.57 0.68 -1.87
N ASN A 38 -17.80 -0.15 -2.58
CA ASN A 38 -16.80 -1.04 -1.97
C ASN A 38 -15.57 -0.28 -1.44
N LEU A 39 -15.42 1.01 -1.78
CA LEU A 39 -14.31 1.85 -1.32
C LEU A 39 -14.47 2.34 0.14
N PHE A 40 -15.58 1.99 0.80
CA PHE A 40 -15.76 2.13 2.24
C PHE A 40 -15.57 0.79 2.97
N LEU A 41 -14.83 -0.14 2.38
CA LEU A 41 -14.10 -1.13 3.18
C LEU A 41 -13.21 -0.34 4.13
N HIS A 42 -13.33 -0.63 5.42
CA HIS A 42 -12.63 0.00 6.52
C HIS A 42 -11.11 -0.15 6.33
N THR A 43 -10.50 0.73 5.53
CA THR A 43 -9.05 0.76 5.35
C THR A 43 -8.45 1.20 6.67
N MET A 44 -7.90 0.23 7.41
CA MET A 44 -7.05 0.50 8.56
C MET A 44 -5.77 1.15 8.04
N MET A 45 -5.52 2.37 8.51
CA MET A 45 -4.33 3.15 8.17
C MET A 45 -3.52 3.38 9.44
N ALA A 46 -2.23 3.08 9.38
CA ALA A 46 -1.27 3.37 10.46
C ALA A 46 -0.13 4.22 9.91
N GLN A 47 0.34 5.18 10.70
CA GLN A 47 1.45 6.05 10.31
C GLN A 47 2.40 6.27 11.48
N GLN A 48 3.70 6.28 11.18
CA GLN A 48 4.74 6.66 12.15
C GLN A 48 5.90 7.37 11.46
N ILE A 49 6.45 8.37 12.13
CA ILE A 49 7.63 9.10 11.69
C ILE A 49 8.80 8.76 12.62
N THR A 50 9.93 8.34 12.05
CA THR A 50 11.17 8.02 12.80
C THR A 50 12.37 8.56 12.01
N GLU A 51 13.32 9.23 12.67
CA GLU A 51 14.53 9.80 12.01
C GLU A 51 14.21 10.69 10.77
N GLY A 52 13.08 11.40 10.79
CA GLY A 52 12.65 12.24 9.67
C GLY A 52 12.11 11.47 8.46
N VAL A 53 11.81 10.18 8.60
CA VAL A 53 11.17 9.37 7.56
C VAL A 53 9.79 8.95 8.03
N SER A 54 8.77 9.23 7.23
CA SER A 54 7.39 8.82 7.50
C SER A 54 7.08 7.52 6.79
N ILE A 55 6.55 6.56 7.54
CA ILE A 55 6.02 5.31 7.03
C ILE A 55 4.51 5.29 7.27
N THR A 56 3.75 5.19 6.19
CA THR A 56 2.29 5.02 6.22
C THR A 56 1.96 3.65 5.66
N VAL A 57 1.11 2.90 6.36
CA VAL A 57 0.64 1.58 5.94
C VAL A 57 -0.87 1.58 5.83
N GLU A 58 -1.37 1.14 4.68
CA GLU A 58 -2.79 0.87 4.43
C GLU A 58 -2.99 -0.62 4.23
N THR A 59 -3.99 -1.21 4.87
CA THR A 59 -4.25 -2.65 4.76
C THR A 59 -5.57 -2.94 4.05
N PHE A 60 -5.60 -4.02 3.28
CA PHE A 60 -6.73 -4.47 2.49
C PHE A 60 -6.90 -5.98 2.67
N TYR A 61 -8.11 -6.41 3.03
CA TYR A 61 -8.45 -7.84 3.01
C TYR A 61 -8.80 -8.26 1.57
N ASN A 62 -8.22 -9.35 1.08
CA ASN A 62 -8.50 -9.86 -0.26
C ASN A 62 -9.47 -11.05 -0.20
N GLU A 63 -10.76 -10.76 -0.33
CA GLU A 63 -11.84 -11.76 -0.28
C GLU A 63 -11.67 -12.85 -1.36
N GLU A 64 -11.27 -12.48 -2.58
CA GLU A 64 -11.15 -13.42 -3.71
C GLU A 64 -10.00 -14.42 -3.53
N GLN A 65 -8.96 -14.04 -2.79
CA GLN A 65 -7.79 -14.87 -2.52
C GLN A 65 -7.82 -15.49 -1.12
N SER A 66 -8.91 -15.35 -0.38
CA SER A 66 -9.07 -15.89 0.96
C SER A 66 -10.07 -17.04 0.96
N ASN A 67 -9.80 -18.05 1.78
CA ASN A 67 -10.71 -19.16 2.04
C ASN A 67 -10.89 -19.33 3.55
N PRO A 68 -11.87 -18.64 4.16
CA PRO A 68 -12.13 -18.75 5.60
C PRO A 68 -12.46 -20.17 6.08
N ILE A 69 -13.03 -21.02 5.21
CA ILE A 69 -13.36 -22.42 5.56
C ILE A 69 -12.08 -23.23 5.78
N LEU A 70 -11.02 -22.93 5.04
CA LEU A 70 -9.71 -23.57 5.16
C LEU A 70 -8.75 -22.83 6.11
N GLY A 71 -9.19 -21.75 6.75
CA GLY A 71 -8.34 -20.90 7.58
C GLY A 71 -7.22 -20.24 6.77
N GLU A 72 -7.53 -19.78 5.55
CA GLU A 72 -6.57 -19.08 4.69
C GLU A 72 -7.04 -17.65 4.46
N TYR A 73 -6.32 -16.69 5.01
CA TYR A 73 -6.66 -15.27 4.95
C TYR A 73 -5.54 -14.51 4.27
N THR A 74 -5.86 -13.90 3.14
CA THR A 74 -4.91 -13.16 2.32
C THR A 74 -5.16 -11.66 2.49
N PHE A 75 -4.13 -10.96 2.95
CA PHE A 75 -4.14 -9.51 3.09
C PHE A 75 -3.13 -8.88 2.13
N SER A 76 -3.48 -7.72 1.61
CA SER A 76 -2.55 -6.83 0.90
C SER A 76 -2.31 -5.60 1.75
N TYR A 77 -1.09 -5.08 1.74
CA TYR A 77 -0.76 -3.82 2.39
C TYR A 77 0.01 -2.92 1.43
N ARG A 78 -0.34 -1.64 1.44
CA ARG A 78 0.37 -0.57 0.74
C ARG A 78 1.24 0.16 1.76
N VAL A 79 2.53 0.27 1.47
CA VAL A 79 3.44 1.08 2.28
C VAL A 79 3.85 2.31 1.48
N SER A 80 3.72 3.48 2.08
CA SER A 80 4.25 4.75 1.61
C SER A 80 5.41 5.17 2.50
N ILE A 81 6.55 5.45 1.88
CA ILE A 81 7.78 5.90 2.53
C ILE A 81 8.04 7.32 2.05
N GLU A 82 8.08 8.28 2.97
CA GLU A 82 8.30 9.69 2.64
C GLU A 82 9.51 10.23 3.39
N ASN A 83 10.43 10.87 2.67
CA ASN A 83 11.64 11.44 3.24
C ASN A 83 11.41 12.91 3.65
N PHE A 84 11.23 13.17 4.93
CA PHE A 84 11.16 14.54 5.50
C PHE A 84 12.51 15.03 6.05
N SER A 85 13.58 14.24 5.91
CA SER A 85 14.92 14.67 6.28
C SER A 85 15.49 15.65 5.24
N ASN A 86 16.59 16.30 5.58
CA ASN A 86 17.30 17.23 4.70
C ASN A 86 18.45 16.57 3.91
N PHE A 87 18.48 15.23 3.86
CA PHE A 87 19.49 14.48 3.12
C PHE A 87 18.87 13.31 2.34
N PRO A 88 19.53 12.83 1.26
CA PRO A 88 19.07 11.65 0.55
C PRO A 88 19.25 10.39 1.40
N ILE A 89 18.26 9.51 1.36
CA ILE A 89 18.24 8.24 2.10
C ILE A 89 18.15 7.06 1.15
N LYS A 90 18.75 5.92 1.51
CA LYS A 90 18.60 4.66 0.78
C LYS A 90 18.06 3.57 1.69
N LEU A 91 16.99 2.90 1.26
CA LEU A 91 16.50 1.70 1.95
C LEU A 91 17.38 0.50 1.59
N LEU A 92 17.93 -0.17 2.61
CA LEU A 92 18.83 -1.31 2.43
C LEU A 92 18.16 -2.65 2.73
N ARG A 93 17.52 -2.75 3.91
CA ARG A 93 16.93 -3.99 4.41
C ARG A 93 15.60 -3.72 5.08
N ARG A 94 14.76 -4.74 5.12
CA ARG A 94 13.50 -4.78 5.87
C ARG A 94 13.56 -5.92 6.88
N HIS A 95 12.95 -5.70 8.04
CA HIS A 95 12.72 -6.73 9.05
C HIS A 95 11.29 -6.59 9.54
N TRP A 96 10.51 -7.65 9.34
CA TRP A 96 9.10 -7.72 9.68
C TRP A 96 8.88 -8.75 10.78
N HIS A 97 8.05 -8.39 11.74
CA HIS A 97 7.49 -9.27 12.75
C HIS A 97 6.00 -9.42 12.44
N ILE A 98 5.56 -10.66 12.29
CA ILE A 98 4.18 -10.97 11.93
C ILE A 98 3.63 -11.89 13.01
N PHE A 99 2.59 -11.41 13.67
CA PHE A 99 1.88 -12.14 14.71
C PHE A 99 0.47 -12.47 14.21
N ASP A 100 0.14 -13.75 14.30
CA ASP A 100 -1.15 -14.31 13.94
C ASP A 100 -1.94 -14.60 15.24
N SER A 101 -3.24 -14.35 15.27
CA SER A 101 -4.04 -14.51 16.49
C SER A 101 -4.16 -15.95 16.99
N ASN A 102 -3.82 -16.94 16.17
CA ASN A 102 -3.64 -18.33 16.60
C ASN A 102 -2.39 -18.54 17.50
N GLY A 103 -1.64 -17.49 17.80
CA GLY A 103 -0.42 -17.52 18.62
C GLY A 103 0.86 -17.75 17.81
N SER A 104 0.77 -17.87 16.49
CA SER A 104 1.94 -18.01 15.63
C SER A 104 2.67 -16.67 15.49
N TYR A 105 3.99 -16.74 15.55
CA TYR A 105 4.89 -15.62 15.37
C TYR A 105 5.96 -15.98 14.34
N ARG A 106 6.19 -15.09 13.39
CA ARG A 106 7.19 -15.27 12.33
C ARG A 106 7.92 -13.99 12.04
N GLU A 107 9.18 -14.13 11.67
CA GLU A 107 10.03 -13.02 11.24
C GLU A 107 10.39 -13.15 9.77
N VAL A 108 10.40 -12.03 9.06
CA VAL A 108 10.83 -11.97 7.66
C VAL A 108 11.85 -10.87 7.53
N GLU A 109 13.09 -11.25 7.25
CA GLU A 109 14.17 -10.31 6.93
C GLU A 109 14.58 -10.45 5.46
N GLY A 110 14.97 -9.35 4.83
CA GLY A 110 15.55 -9.39 3.50
C GLY A 110 16.04 -8.04 3.01
N GLU A 111 16.78 -8.07 1.91
CA GLU A 111 17.26 -6.86 1.26
C GLU A 111 16.15 -6.16 0.50
N GLY A 112 16.16 -4.83 0.58
CA GLY A 112 15.23 -3.95 -0.12
C GLY A 112 13.77 -4.16 0.27
N VAL A 113 12.90 -3.67 -0.60
CA VAL A 113 11.45 -3.88 -0.61
C VAL A 113 11.05 -4.23 -2.05
N VAL A 114 10.22 -5.26 -2.24
CA VAL A 114 9.78 -5.72 -3.58
C VAL A 114 10.91 -5.88 -4.62
N GLY A 115 12.10 -6.29 -4.16
CA GLY A 115 13.29 -6.46 -5.01
C GLY A 115 14.05 -5.18 -5.35
N GLN A 116 13.71 -4.06 -4.72
CA GLN A 116 14.29 -2.73 -4.96
C GLN A 116 14.89 -2.15 -3.68
N GLN A 117 15.95 -1.35 -3.83
CA GLN A 117 16.54 -0.54 -2.76
C GLN A 117 16.42 0.94 -3.15
N PRO A 118 15.23 1.54 -2.98
CA PRO A 118 14.98 2.91 -3.42
C PRO A 118 15.90 3.91 -2.70
N VAL A 119 16.35 4.90 -3.45
CA VAL A 119 16.96 6.13 -2.94
C VAL A 119 15.90 7.21 -3.01
N LEU A 120 15.74 7.97 -1.93
CA LEU A 120 14.76 9.05 -1.81
C LEU A 120 15.49 10.35 -1.48
N GLU A 121 15.36 11.34 -2.35
CA GLU A 121 15.78 12.71 -2.07
C GLU A 121 14.87 13.36 -1.01
N PRO A 122 15.30 14.46 -0.37
CA PRO A 122 14.45 15.24 0.52
C PRO A 122 13.12 15.62 -0.14
N GLY A 123 12.00 15.27 0.50
CA GLY A 123 10.65 15.50 0.01
C GLY A 123 10.10 14.45 -0.96
N GLU A 124 10.91 13.48 -1.37
CA GLU A 124 10.44 12.39 -2.24
C GLU A 124 9.72 11.29 -1.46
N SER A 125 8.91 10.53 -2.20
CA SER A 125 8.18 9.39 -1.68
C SER A 125 8.33 8.15 -2.56
N PHE A 126 8.28 6.98 -1.93
CA PHE A 126 8.24 5.68 -2.60
C PHE A 126 7.06 4.88 -2.07
N GLN A 127 6.32 4.25 -2.97
CA GLN A 127 5.16 3.45 -2.62
C GLN A 127 5.27 2.05 -3.22
N TYR A 128 4.88 1.04 -2.45
CA TYR A 128 4.78 -0.32 -2.94
C TYR A 128 3.61 -1.07 -2.29
N VAL A 129 3.18 -2.14 -2.94
CA VAL A 129 2.15 -3.06 -2.43
C VAL A 129 2.76 -4.44 -2.27
N SER A 130 2.45 -5.11 -1.17
CA SER A 130 2.83 -6.49 -0.93
C SER A 130 1.70 -7.24 -0.21
N GLY A 131 1.88 -8.55 -0.05
CA GLY A 131 0.88 -9.45 0.53
C GLY A 131 1.37 -10.13 1.80
N ALA A 132 0.43 -10.50 2.67
CA ALA A 132 0.65 -11.33 3.84
C ALA A 132 -0.48 -12.36 3.97
N ASN A 133 -0.10 -13.63 4.09
CA ASN A 133 -1.04 -14.72 4.31
C ASN A 133 -1.03 -15.09 5.79
N LEU A 134 -2.21 -15.15 6.41
CA LEU A 134 -2.42 -15.59 7.79
C LEU A 134 -3.27 -16.86 7.82
N ARG A 135 -3.16 -17.60 8.92
CA ARG A 135 -3.97 -18.80 9.19
C ARG A 135 -5.19 -18.49 10.05
N SER A 136 -5.30 -17.27 10.56
CA SER A 136 -6.49 -16.76 11.24
C SER A 136 -6.99 -15.48 10.58
N ASP A 137 -8.20 -15.10 10.96
CA ASP A 137 -8.93 -13.94 10.47
C ASP A 137 -8.42 -12.61 11.03
N MET A 138 -7.52 -12.65 12.02
CA MET A 138 -6.89 -11.46 12.58
C MET A 138 -5.42 -11.66 12.95
N GLY A 139 -4.62 -10.62 12.76
CA GLY A 139 -3.22 -10.59 13.14
C GLY A 139 -2.70 -9.17 13.20
N LYS A 140 -1.41 -9.04 13.45
CA LYS A 140 -0.72 -7.76 13.49
C LYS A 140 0.69 -7.87 12.95
N MET A 141 1.15 -6.80 12.34
CA MET A 141 2.48 -6.69 11.77
C MET A 141 3.14 -5.41 12.24
N LEU A 142 4.43 -5.50 12.51
CA LEU A 142 5.30 -4.36 12.77
C LEU A 142 6.69 -4.68 12.24
N GLY A 143 7.57 -3.68 12.22
CA GLY A 143 8.92 -3.92 11.72
C GLY A 143 9.78 -2.69 11.71
N ASN A 144 10.90 -2.80 11.00
CA ASN A 144 11.80 -1.69 10.76
C ASN A 144 12.50 -1.82 9.42
N TYR A 145 12.88 -0.68 8.86
CA TYR A 145 13.81 -0.59 7.75
C TYR A 145 15.18 -0.19 8.27
N GLN A 146 16.22 -0.81 7.71
CA GLN A 146 17.57 -0.30 7.80
C GLN A 146 17.80 0.64 6.61
N MET A 147 18.16 1.88 6.91
CA MET A 147 18.43 2.92 5.92
C MET A 147 19.87 3.43 6.05
N GLU A 148 20.39 3.94 4.94
CA GLU A 148 21.68 4.65 4.88
C GLU A 148 21.43 6.12 4.55
N ASN A 149 22.08 7.01 5.29
CA ASN A 149 22.21 8.41 4.88
C ASN A 149 23.27 8.49 3.78
N MET A 150 22.88 8.96 2.59
CA MET A 150 23.74 8.91 1.42
C MET A 150 24.93 9.87 1.48
N LEU A 151 24.88 10.91 2.33
CA LEU A 151 25.95 11.90 2.48
C LEU A 151 27.07 11.41 3.41
N ASN A 152 26.71 10.86 4.57
CA ASN A 152 27.69 10.47 5.61
C ASN A 152 27.86 8.96 5.76
N LYS A 153 27.09 8.15 5.02
CA LYS A 153 27.11 6.68 5.05
C LYS A 153 26.74 6.05 6.40
N LYS A 154 26.14 6.83 7.31
CA LYS A 154 25.65 6.33 8.59
C LYS A 154 24.38 5.51 8.37
N LEU A 155 24.34 4.34 9.00
CA LEU A 155 23.16 3.49 9.06
C LEU A 155 22.25 3.93 10.19
N PHE A 156 20.94 3.92 9.94
CA PHE A 156 19.91 4.18 10.94
C PHE A 156 18.68 3.30 10.70
N ARG A 157 17.81 3.23 11.71
CA ARG A 157 16.59 2.42 11.66
C ARG A 157 15.37 3.33 11.59
N VAL A 158 14.45 2.97 10.71
CA VAL A 158 13.13 3.62 10.59
C VAL A 158 12.08 2.60 10.97
N ASN A 159 11.27 2.91 11.97
CA ASN A 159 10.24 2.00 12.45
C ASN A 159 9.04 1.99 11.51
N ILE A 160 8.47 0.82 11.33
CA ILE A 160 7.18 0.63 10.68
C ILE A 160 6.15 0.53 11.81
N PRO A 161 5.05 1.31 11.77
CA PRO A 161 4.04 1.26 12.83
C PRO A 161 3.45 -0.15 12.96
N GLU A 162 3.01 -0.50 14.15
CA GLU A 162 2.15 -1.68 14.31
C GLU A 162 0.82 -1.41 13.61
N PHE A 163 0.39 -2.35 12.78
CA PHE A 163 -0.91 -2.32 12.12
C PHE A 163 -1.58 -3.67 12.19
N GLU A 164 -2.92 -3.63 12.24
CA GLU A 164 -3.75 -4.82 12.33
C GLU A 164 -4.14 -5.31 10.93
N LEU A 165 -4.23 -6.63 10.81
CA LEU A 165 -4.77 -7.32 9.65
C LEU A 165 -6.06 -7.99 10.11
N VAL A 166 -7.21 -7.42 9.79
CA VAL A 166 -8.51 -7.90 10.31
C VAL A 166 -9.47 -8.14 9.14
N ALA A 167 -10.06 -9.33 9.09
CA ALA A 167 -11.11 -9.63 8.14
C ALA A 167 -12.43 -8.92 8.53
N PRO A 168 -13.17 -8.33 7.58
CA PRO A 168 -14.25 -7.38 7.87
C PRO A 168 -15.45 -7.99 8.61
N PHE A 169 -15.68 -9.31 8.52
CA PHE A 169 -16.82 -9.98 9.16
C PHE A 169 -16.68 -10.15 10.69
N LYS A 170 -15.60 -9.68 11.30
CA LYS A 170 -15.36 -9.72 12.75
C LYS A 170 -15.67 -8.44 13.51
N LEU A 171 -15.87 -7.31 12.85
CA LEU A 171 -16.13 -6.01 13.50
C LEU A 171 -17.62 -5.78 13.88
N ASN A 172 -18.35 -6.86 14.20
CA ASN A 172 -19.79 -6.84 14.50
C ASN A 172 -20.10 -6.87 16.00
#